data_AF-A0A9Q0M110-F1
#
_entry.id   AF-A0A9Q0M110-F1
#
_cell.length_a   1.000
_cell.length_b   1.000
_cell.length_c   1.000
_cell.angle_alpha   90.00
_cell.angle_beta   90.00
_cell.angle_gamma   90.00
#
_symmetry.space_group_name_H-M   'P 1'
#
loop_
_entity.id
_entity.type
_entity.pdbx_description
1 polymer ?
#
loop_
_entity_poly.entity_id
_entity_poly.type
_entity_poly.pdbx_seq_one_letter_code
_entity_poly.pdbx_strand_id
1 'polypeptide(L)'
;MSDPRINQIRIKTGVLKRLAKEKVAYEKELEREKARLETMKTNNKDIYELNKQQEIINETVMLLPDCQKRINVAFDDLQKLVKESEFDLNENEIFQTAKGILQELIMPIMSDKTSEKLNDKASSISEWLTILSQMSLKRNEINLLIMDYLISEGFKEAAERFKTEANIDTEKVYEIKNYAESNEQIDQRIAVRSAIENGNIELAIRLINDYYPELIDNNRNIYFKLQQQQLIELIRNHNIEEALKFAQEQLGVDGNCLQLEELERTLALLAFEKPETSPYADLLHTAHRQHLASRINEAILKDQFGDDETPTPKLVTLLKLLLWTQNELENKKVKYTKLVDLPQGTFASSE
;
A
#
# COMPACT_ATOMS: atom_id res chain seq x y z
N MET A 1 38.49 -3.16 -41.33
CA MET A 1 38.54 -2.77 -39.90
C MET A 1 37.20 -3.13 -39.30
N SER A 2 37.16 -3.88 -38.19
CA SER A 2 35.89 -4.28 -37.58
C SER A 2 35.13 -3.05 -37.08
N ASP A 3 33.86 -2.92 -37.46
CA ASP A 3 32.99 -1.82 -37.05
C ASP A 3 33.01 -1.69 -35.50
N PRO A 4 33.30 -0.49 -34.94
CA PRO A 4 33.29 -0.25 -33.50
C PRO A 4 32.00 -0.72 -32.80
N ARG A 5 30.86 -0.67 -33.50
CA ARG A 5 29.54 -1.12 -33.02
C ARG A 5 29.50 -2.62 -32.75
N ILE A 6 30.15 -3.44 -33.57
CA ILE A 6 30.23 -4.89 -33.40
C ILE A 6 30.98 -5.26 -32.10
N ASN A 7 32.05 -4.54 -31.79
CA ASN A 7 32.80 -4.75 -30.56
C ASN A 7 31.97 -4.41 -29.32
N GLN A 8 31.20 -3.33 -29.37
CA GLN A 8 30.30 -2.93 -28.28
C GLN A 8 29.17 -3.94 -28.08
N ILE A 9 28.54 -4.42 -29.16
CA ILE A 9 27.51 -5.47 -29.12
C ILE A 9 28.08 -6.72 -28.47
N ARG A 10 29.28 -7.18 -28.88
CA ARG A 10 29.93 -8.35 -28.29
C ARG A 10 30.17 -8.20 -26.78
N ILE A 11 30.65 -7.03 -26.34
CA ILE A 11 30.91 -6.76 -24.92
C ILE A 11 29.60 -6.78 -24.12
N LYS A 12 28.59 -6.03 -24.55
CA LYS A 12 27.30 -5.95 -23.84
C LYS A 12 26.54 -7.27 -23.84
N THR A 13 26.65 -8.04 -24.93
CA THR A 13 26.15 -9.43 -24.99
C THR A 13 26.82 -10.33 -23.95
N GLY A 14 28.14 -10.18 -23.76
CA GLY A 14 28.88 -10.91 -22.74
C GLY A 14 28.50 -10.53 -21.30
N VAL A 15 28.25 -9.24 -21.05
CA VAL A 15 27.78 -8.74 -19.75
C VAL A 15 26.40 -9.31 -19.42
N LEU A 16 25.45 -9.20 -20.35
CA LEU A 16 24.09 -9.70 -20.18
C LEU A 16 24.07 -11.22 -19.92
N LYS A 17 24.86 -12.00 -20.67
CA LYS A 17 25.02 -13.45 -20.46
C LYS A 17 25.57 -13.80 -19.07
N ARG A 18 26.47 -12.99 -18.51
CA ARG A 18 27.05 -13.23 -17.19
C ARG A 18 26.01 -12.99 -16.09
N LEU A 19 25.33 -11.85 -16.16
CA LEU A 19 24.28 -11.48 -15.21
C LEU A 19 23.11 -12.49 -15.25
N ALA A 20 22.71 -12.96 -16.43
CA ALA A 20 21.69 -14.00 -16.56
C ALA A 20 22.10 -15.32 -15.89
N LYS A 21 23.37 -15.74 -16.04
CA LYS A 21 23.90 -16.94 -15.37
C LYS A 21 23.95 -16.80 -13.85
N GLU A 22 24.28 -15.61 -13.36
CA GLU A 22 24.29 -15.28 -11.94
C GLU A 22 22.88 -15.39 -11.34
N LYS A 23 21.86 -14.83 -12.00
CA LYS A 23 20.46 -15.01 -11.59
C LYS A 23 20.04 -16.49 -11.55
N VAL A 24 20.34 -17.26 -12.58
CA VAL A 24 20.03 -18.70 -12.63
C VAL A 24 20.72 -19.49 -11.51
N ALA A 25 21.92 -19.06 -11.09
CA ALA A 25 22.60 -19.69 -9.96
C ALA A 25 21.85 -19.45 -8.65
N TYR A 26 21.43 -18.20 -8.40
CA TYR A 26 20.63 -17.84 -7.22
C TYR A 26 19.25 -18.49 -7.22
N GLU A 27 18.57 -18.60 -8.36
CA GLU A 27 17.29 -19.31 -8.46
C GLU A 27 17.45 -20.80 -8.12
N LYS A 28 18.52 -21.46 -8.59
CA LYS A 28 18.81 -22.85 -8.23
C LYS A 28 19.17 -23.03 -6.77
N GLU A 29 19.84 -22.06 -6.17
CA GLU A 29 20.15 -22.05 -4.75
C GLU A 29 18.86 -21.92 -3.92
N LEU A 30 17.98 -21.01 -4.31
CA LEU A 30 16.66 -20.84 -3.69
C LEU A 30 15.82 -22.13 -3.73
N GLU A 31 15.78 -22.81 -4.87
CA GLU A 31 15.06 -24.09 -5.00
C GLU A 31 15.64 -25.18 -4.09
N ARG A 32 16.97 -25.22 -3.91
CA ARG A 32 17.63 -26.16 -2.98
C ARG A 32 17.27 -25.86 -1.53
N GLU A 33 17.30 -24.59 -1.13
CA GLU A 33 17.00 -24.20 0.24
C GLU A 33 15.51 -24.36 0.57
N LYS A 34 14.60 -24.13 -0.39
CA LYS A 34 13.17 -24.45 -0.27
C LYS A 34 12.93 -25.95 -0.14
N ALA A 35 13.55 -26.75 -1.00
CA ALA A 35 13.44 -28.21 -0.90
C ALA A 35 13.95 -28.72 0.46
N ARG A 36 15.03 -28.13 0.97
CA ARG A 36 15.54 -28.42 2.31
C ARG A 36 14.53 -28.05 3.40
N LEU A 37 13.90 -26.88 3.33
CA LEU A 37 12.84 -26.48 4.27
C LEU A 37 11.67 -27.47 4.27
N GLU A 38 11.23 -27.93 3.10
CA GLU A 38 10.16 -28.93 2.99
C GLU A 38 10.56 -30.26 3.63
N THR A 39 11.80 -30.74 3.42
CA THR A 39 12.29 -31.93 4.14
C THR A 39 12.39 -31.73 5.66
N MET A 40 12.64 -30.50 6.12
CA MET A 40 12.66 -30.18 7.54
C MET A 40 11.26 -30.19 8.16
N LYS A 41 10.25 -29.70 7.42
CA LYS A 41 8.83 -29.79 7.81
C LYS A 41 8.36 -31.24 7.88
N THR A 42 8.69 -32.07 6.89
CA THR A 42 8.30 -33.50 6.91
C THR A 42 8.93 -34.30 8.04
N ASN A 43 10.09 -33.87 8.53
CA ASN A 43 10.80 -34.51 9.63
C ASN A 43 10.42 -33.96 11.02
N ASN A 44 9.37 -33.11 11.12
CA ASN A 44 8.91 -32.47 12.36
C ASN A 44 10.07 -31.85 13.18
N LYS A 45 10.98 -31.15 12.50
CA LYS A 45 12.02 -30.36 13.19
C LYS A 45 11.38 -29.20 13.97
N ASP A 46 12.07 -28.79 15.03
CA ASP A 46 11.61 -27.73 15.92
C ASP A 46 11.50 -26.38 15.18
N ILE A 47 10.57 -25.55 15.65
CA ILE A 47 10.19 -24.25 15.09
C ILE A 47 11.40 -23.33 14.91
N TYR A 48 12.37 -23.39 15.84
CA TYR A 48 13.62 -22.63 15.74
C TYR A 48 14.44 -23.00 14.50
N GLU A 49 14.56 -24.28 14.16
CA GLU A 49 15.32 -24.74 13.00
C GLU A 49 14.62 -24.36 11.69
N LEU A 50 13.28 -24.37 11.67
CA LEU A 50 12.48 -23.94 10.52
C LEU A 50 12.62 -22.43 10.28
N ASN A 51 12.56 -21.61 11.33
CA ASN A 51 12.73 -20.16 11.22
C ASN A 51 14.13 -19.79 10.74
N LYS A 52 15.16 -20.47 11.24
CA LYS A 52 16.54 -20.26 10.77
C LYS A 52 16.72 -20.62 9.30
N GLN A 53 16.09 -21.70 8.85
CA GLN A 53 16.10 -22.08 7.43
C GLN A 53 15.31 -21.09 6.57
N GLN A 54 14.23 -20.50 7.09
CA GLN A 54 13.47 -19.44 6.43
C GLN A 54 14.27 -18.14 6.30
N GLU A 55 15.09 -17.81 7.29
CA GLU A 55 15.99 -16.64 7.27
C GLU A 55 17.02 -16.75 6.14
N ILE A 56 17.64 -17.93 5.97
CA ILE A 56 18.58 -18.22 4.87
C ILE A 56 17.90 -18.08 3.49
N ILE A 57 16.65 -18.55 3.38
CA ILE A 57 15.84 -18.38 2.17
C ILE A 57 15.61 -16.89 1.89
N ASN A 58 15.27 -16.11 2.92
CA ASN A 58 15.01 -14.68 2.78
C ASN A 58 16.27 -13.91 2.36
N GLU A 59 17.45 -14.23 2.90
CA GLU A 59 18.73 -13.64 2.47
C GLU A 59 18.97 -13.88 0.96
N THR A 60 18.71 -15.10 0.48
CA THR A 60 18.84 -15.45 -0.95
C THR A 60 17.82 -14.70 -1.80
N VAL A 61 16.58 -14.55 -1.31
CA VAL A 61 15.52 -13.79 -1.99
C VAL A 61 15.86 -12.30 -2.10
N MET A 62 16.49 -11.70 -1.08
CA MET A 62 16.87 -10.29 -1.09
C MET A 62 17.93 -9.94 -2.16
N LEU A 63 18.68 -10.92 -2.66
CA LEU A 63 19.70 -10.72 -3.70
C LEU A 63 19.14 -10.73 -5.14
N LEU A 64 17.98 -11.34 -5.35
CA LEU A 64 17.38 -11.49 -6.69
C LEU A 64 16.91 -10.16 -7.33
N PRO A 65 16.29 -9.21 -6.60
CA PRO A 65 15.85 -7.94 -7.18
C PRO A 65 16.98 -7.10 -7.77
N ASP A 66 18.14 -7.03 -7.11
CA ASP A 66 19.30 -6.28 -7.61
C ASP A 66 19.88 -6.93 -8.88
N CYS A 67 19.98 -8.27 -8.90
CA CYS A 67 20.36 -9.02 -10.09
C CYS A 67 19.42 -8.74 -11.26
N GLN A 68 18.10 -8.72 -11.02
CA GLN A 68 17.10 -8.44 -12.03
C GLN A 68 17.19 -7.00 -12.55
N LYS A 69 17.41 -6.02 -11.67
CA LYS A 69 17.63 -4.61 -12.07
C LYS A 69 18.85 -4.47 -12.99
N ARG A 70 19.98 -5.11 -12.63
CA ARG A 70 21.21 -5.09 -13.45
C ARG A 70 21.00 -5.76 -14.81
N ILE A 71 20.24 -6.85 -14.86
CA ILE A 71 19.86 -7.52 -16.12
C ILE A 71 19.03 -6.59 -16.99
N ASN A 72 18.02 -5.91 -16.44
CA ASN A 72 17.15 -5.00 -17.20
C ASN A 72 17.96 -3.85 -17.81
N VAL A 73 18.87 -3.23 -17.05
CA VAL A 73 19.75 -2.16 -17.56
C VAL A 73 20.65 -2.68 -18.68
N ALA A 74 21.29 -3.84 -18.50
CA ALA A 74 22.15 -4.43 -19.51
C ALA A 74 21.37 -4.87 -20.77
N PHE A 75 20.12 -5.29 -20.59
CA PHE A 75 19.20 -5.68 -21.66
C PHE A 75 18.79 -4.46 -22.49
N ASP A 76 18.34 -3.37 -21.85
CA ASP A 76 17.93 -2.14 -22.52
C ASP A 76 19.09 -1.53 -23.32
N ASP A 77 20.29 -1.52 -22.74
CA ASP A 77 21.51 -1.07 -23.40
C ASP A 77 21.84 -1.88 -24.66
N LEU A 78 21.71 -3.21 -24.59
CA LEU A 78 21.96 -4.08 -25.74
C LEU A 78 20.84 -3.93 -26.78
N GLN A 79 19.59 -3.79 -26.34
CA GLN A 79 18.44 -3.62 -27.23
C GLN A 79 18.52 -2.31 -28.02
N LYS A 80 18.90 -1.20 -27.38
CA LYS A 80 19.10 0.09 -28.06
C LYS A 80 20.16 -0.01 -29.15
N LEU A 81 21.32 -0.60 -28.83
CA LEU A 81 22.41 -0.77 -29.81
C LEU A 81 22.06 -1.71 -30.96
N VAL A 82 21.27 -2.76 -30.69
CA VAL A 82 20.79 -3.67 -31.73
C VAL A 82 19.79 -2.95 -32.65
N LYS A 83 18.87 -2.15 -32.11
CA LYS A 83 17.91 -1.35 -32.91
C LYS A 83 18.61 -0.30 -33.78
N GLU A 84 19.59 0.42 -33.23
CA GLU A 84 20.36 1.43 -33.95
C GLU A 84 21.24 0.84 -35.07
N SER A 85 21.60 -0.44 -34.94
CA SER A 85 22.49 -1.14 -35.87
C SER A 85 21.76 -2.10 -36.82
N GLU A 86 20.43 -2.18 -36.74
CA GLU A 86 19.60 -3.19 -37.43
C GLU A 86 19.61 -3.04 -38.95
N PHE A 87 19.76 -1.80 -39.45
CA PHE A 87 19.79 -1.51 -40.89
C PHE A 87 21.13 -1.88 -41.55
N ASP A 88 22.24 -1.80 -40.80
CA ASP A 88 23.61 -1.93 -41.35
C ASP A 88 24.25 -3.30 -41.10
N LEU A 89 23.86 -4.02 -40.03
CA LEU A 89 24.61 -5.18 -39.50
C LEU A 89 23.79 -6.48 -39.45
N ASN A 90 22.64 -6.55 -40.12
CA ASN A 90 21.72 -7.68 -40.06
C ASN A 90 22.33 -9.01 -40.57
N GLU A 91 23.34 -8.96 -41.43
CA GLU A 91 24.05 -10.16 -41.93
C GLU A 91 25.19 -10.63 -41.01
N ASN A 92 25.48 -9.90 -39.91
CA ASN A 92 26.60 -10.23 -39.02
C ASN A 92 26.23 -11.28 -37.96
N GLU A 93 27.03 -12.35 -37.85
CA GLU A 93 26.81 -13.44 -36.88
C GLU A 93 26.77 -12.97 -35.41
N ILE A 94 27.56 -11.95 -35.06
CA ILE A 94 27.59 -11.39 -33.69
C ILE A 94 26.30 -10.64 -33.39
N PHE A 95 25.75 -9.96 -34.39
CA PHE A 95 24.49 -9.24 -34.31
C PHE A 95 23.32 -10.24 -34.17
N GLN A 96 23.30 -11.31 -34.96
CA GLN A 96 22.27 -12.36 -34.85
C GLN A 96 22.35 -13.10 -33.50
N THR A 97 23.57 -13.35 -33.00
CA THR A 97 23.77 -13.96 -31.67
C THR A 97 23.22 -13.06 -30.56
N ALA A 98 23.46 -11.74 -30.63
CA ALA A 98 22.91 -10.78 -29.68
C ALA A 98 21.38 -10.70 -29.74
N LYS A 99 20.80 -10.70 -30.95
CA LYS A 99 19.35 -10.72 -31.19
C LYS A 99 18.70 -11.99 -30.64
N GLY A 100 19.33 -13.15 -30.83
CA GLY A 100 18.89 -14.42 -30.26
C GLY A 100 18.90 -14.43 -28.74
N ILE A 101 19.95 -13.88 -28.12
CA ILE A 101 20.06 -13.78 -26.64
C ILE A 101 19.02 -12.80 -26.08
N LEU A 102 18.78 -11.69 -26.77
CA LEU A 102 17.70 -10.78 -26.39
C LEU A 102 16.35 -11.51 -26.44
N GLN A 103 16.05 -12.25 -27.52
CA GLN A 103 14.80 -13.03 -27.62
C GLN A 103 14.70 -14.13 -26.55
N GLU A 104 15.78 -14.83 -26.27
CA GLU A 104 15.83 -15.89 -25.24
C GLU A 104 15.63 -15.31 -23.83
N LEU A 105 16.14 -14.11 -23.54
CA LEU A 105 15.99 -13.44 -22.25
C LEU A 105 14.68 -12.63 -22.13
N ILE A 106 14.05 -12.28 -23.25
CA ILE A 106 12.71 -11.67 -23.28
C ILE A 106 11.68 -12.60 -22.63
N MET A 107 11.73 -13.91 -22.92
CA MET A 107 10.76 -14.88 -22.36
C MET A 107 10.82 -14.99 -20.82
N PRO A 108 12.00 -15.13 -20.17
CA PRO A 108 12.11 -15.15 -18.71
C PRO A 108 11.84 -13.80 -18.05
N ILE A 109 12.26 -12.67 -18.63
CA ILE A 109 12.01 -11.33 -18.06
C ILE A 109 10.51 -10.99 -18.10
N MET A 110 9.77 -11.45 -19.13
CA MET A 110 8.30 -11.36 -19.19
C MET A 110 7.60 -12.34 -18.24
N SER A 111 8.29 -13.40 -17.78
CA SER A 111 7.73 -14.34 -16.78
C SER A 111 7.84 -13.84 -15.34
N ASP A 112 8.83 -12.99 -15.04
CA ASP A 112 9.07 -12.40 -13.72
C ASP A 112 8.45 -11.00 -13.55
N LYS A 113 7.94 -10.42 -14.65
CA LYS A 113 6.90 -9.41 -14.59
C LYS A 113 5.55 -10.10 -14.39
N THR A 114 5.23 -10.43 -13.14
CA THR A 114 3.88 -10.79 -12.70
C THR A 114 2.83 -9.71 -13.01
N SER A 115 3.22 -8.56 -13.57
CA SER A 115 2.36 -7.50 -14.09
C SER A 115 2.06 -7.55 -15.60
N GLU A 116 2.71 -8.40 -16.41
CA GLU A 116 2.55 -8.40 -17.88
C GLU A 116 1.80 -9.62 -18.46
N LYS A 117 1.23 -10.50 -17.63
CA LYS A 117 0.30 -11.55 -18.11
C LYS A 117 -1.05 -11.02 -18.61
N LEU A 118 -1.30 -9.72 -18.54
CA LEU A 118 -2.54 -9.07 -19.00
C LEU A 118 -2.42 -8.38 -20.36
N ASN A 119 -1.21 -8.03 -20.83
CA ASN A 119 -1.08 -7.14 -21.99
C ASN A 119 -0.72 -7.84 -23.31
N ASP A 120 -0.14 -9.05 -23.27
CA ASP A 120 0.25 -9.78 -24.49
C ASP A 120 -0.82 -10.74 -25.04
N LYS A 121 -2.03 -10.77 -24.44
CA LYS A 121 -3.15 -11.62 -24.90
C LYS A 121 -4.31 -10.88 -25.55
N ALA A 122 -4.23 -9.58 -25.76
CA ALA A 122 -5.25 -8.83 -26.49
C ALA A 122 -4.63 -8.23 -27.75
N SER A 123 -4.60 -8.99 -28.85
CA SER A 123 -4.29 -8.43 -30.16
C SER A 123 -5.48 -7.62 -30.71
N SER A 124 -6.64 -7.65 -30.05
CA SER A 124 -7.82 -6.85 -30.39
C SER A 124 -8.63 -6.41 -29.15
N ILE A 125 -9.31 -5.25 -29.23
CA ILE A 125 -10.25 -4.76 -28.21
C ILE A 125 -11.35 -5.79 -27.92
N SER A 126 -11.77 -6.56 -28.93
CA SER A 126 -12.76 -7.65 -28.78
C SER A 126 -12.26 -8.81 -27.93
N GLU A 127 -10.99 -9.20 -28.06
CA GLU A 127 -10.40 -10.22 -27.18
C GLU A 127 -10.26 -9.70 -25.75
N TRP A 128 -9.89 -8.44 -25.59
CA TRP A 128 -9.82 -7.81 -24.27
C TRP A 128 -11.19 -7.76 -23.57
N LEU A 129 -12.26 -7.38 -24.30
CA LEU A 129 -13.63 -7.41 -23.78
C LEU A 129 -14.09 -8.82 -23.43
N THR A 130 -13.64 -9.82 -24.20
CA THR A 130 -13.93 -11.23 -23.92
C THR A 130 -13.22 -11.69 -22.64
N ILE A 131 -11.94 -11.36 -22.48
CA ILE A 131 -11.16 -11.63 -21.26
C ILE A 131 -11.81 -10.93 -20.06
N LEU A 132 -12.20 -9.66 -20.21
CA LEU A 132 -12.83 -8.89 -19.15
C LEU A 132 -14.20 -9.47 -18.75
N SER A 133 -14.98 -9.97 -19.72
CA SER A 133 -16.23 -10.68 -19.43
C SER A 133 -16.02 -12.02 -18.73
N GLN A 134 -14.85 -12.64 -18.90
CA GLN A 134 -14.45 -13.88 -18.24
C GLN A 134 -13.82 -13.65 -16.85
N MET A 135 -13.45 -12.41 -16.52
CA MET A 135 -12.99 -12.02 -15.18
C MET A 135 -14.19 -11.93 -14.23
N SER A 136 -14.67 -13.09 -13.77
CA SER A 136 -15.64 -13.13 -12.68
C SER A 136 -14.91 -12.92 -11.36
N LEU A 137 -15.06 -11.73 -10.76
CA LEU A 137 -14.60 -11.49 -9.40
C LEU A 137 -15.36 -12.43 -8.46
N LYS A 138 -14.64 -13.31 -7.76
CA LYS A 138 -15.30 -14.20 -6.80
C LYS A 138 -15.69 -13.38 -5.59
N ARG A 139 -16.90 -13.61 -5.07
CA ARG A 139 -17.37 -12.94 -3.84
C ARG A 139 -16.37 -13.08 -2.68
N ASN A 140 -15.68 -14.22 -2.60
CA ASN A 140 -14.65 -14.45 -1.60
C ASN A 140 -13.45 -13.48 -1.72
N GLU A 141 -13.02 -13.15 -2.95
CA GLU A 141 -11.90 -12.21 -3.17
C GLU A 141 -12.29 -10.78 -2.75
N ILE A 142 -13.54 -10.39 -3.04
CA ILE A 142 -14.09 -9.12 -2.59
C ILE A 142 -14.18 -9.09 -1.06
N ASN A 143 -14.64 -10.17 -0.44
CA ASN A 143 -14.71 -10.28 1.02
C ASN A 143 -13.32 -10.17 1.65
N LEU A 144 -12.30 -10.81 1.08
CA LEU A 144 -10.92 -10.70 1.55
C LEU A 144 -10.39 -9.26 1.44
N LEU A 145 -10.73 -8.55 0.36
CA LEU A 145 -10.36 -7.15 0.17
C LEU A 145 -11.03 -6.21 1.18
N ILE A 146 -12.30 -6.47 1.50
CA ILE A 146 -13.03 -5.74 2.55
C ILE A 146 -12.42 -6.04 3.93
N MET A 147 -12.10 -7.31 4.19
CA MET A 147 -11.47 -7.72 5.44
C MET A 147 -10.10 -7.06 5.63
N ASP A 148 -9.27 -7.01 4.58
CA ASP A 148 -7.99 -6.28 4.57
C ASP A 148 -8.20 -4.83 5.02
N TYR A 149 -9.15 -4.12 4.39
CA TYR A 149 -9.50 -2.74 4.74
C TYR A 149 -9.97 -2.59 6.19
N LEU A 150 -10.86 -3.46 6.66
CA LEU A 150 -11.38 -3.38 8.02
C LEU A 150 -10.28 -3.58 9.06
N ILE A 151 -9.35 -4.51 8.83
CA ILE A 151 -8.22 -4.74 9.72
C ILE A 151 -7.22 -3.57 9.65
N SER A 152 -6.83 -3.17 8.43
CA SER A 152 -5.82 -2.13 8.22
C SER A 152 -6.24 -0.76 8.75
N GLU A 153 -7.54 -0.46 8.72
CA GLU A 153 -8.07 0.76 9.33
C GLU A 153 -8.31 0.60 10.84
N GLY A 154 -8.37 -0.63 11.37
CA GLY A 154 -8.63 -0.89 12.79
C GLY A 154 -10.11 -0.99 13.18
N PHE A 155 -11.00 -1.28 12.24
CA PHE A 155 -12.43 -1.51 12.48
C PHE A 155 -12.70 -2.91 13.07
N LYS A 156 -12.30 -3.14 14.33
CA LYS A 156 -12.36 -4.48 14.96
C LYS A 156 -13.76 -5.11 14.97
N GLU A 157 -14.76 -4.40 15.49
CA GLU A 157 -16.11 -4.97 15.63
C GLU A 157 -16.72 -5.31 14.27
N ALA A 158 -16.50 -4.46 13.26
CA ALA A 158 -16.95 -4.71 11.90
C ALA A 158 -16.19 -5.89 11.29
N ALA A 159 -14.86 -5.98 11.49
CA ALA A 159 -14.04 -7.08 11.01
C ALA A 159 -14.47 -8.42 11.60
N GLU A 160 -14.74 -8.49 12.90
CA GLU A 160 -15.20 -9.70 13.59
C GLU A 160 -16.57 -10.16 13.08
N ARG A 161 -17.56 -9.25 13.03
CA ARG A 161 -18.89 -9.56 12.52
C ARG A 161 -18.85 -9.97 11.05
N PHE A 162 -18.10 -9.23 10.24
CA PHE A 162 -17.95 -9.52 8.82
C PHE A 162 -17.29 -10.87 8.59
N LYS A 163 -16.27 -11.23 9.37
CA LYS A 163 -15.62 -12.54 9.32
C LYS A 163 -16.59 -13.68 9.61
N THR A 164 -17.42 -13.55 10.65
CA THR A 164 -18.42 -14.57 11.00
C THR A 164 -19.49 -14.70 9.92
N GLU A 165 -19.97 -13.58 9.38
CA GLU A 165 -21.04 -13.58 8.37
C GLU A 165 -20.56 -14.02 6.99
N ALA A 166 -19.35 -13.63 6.59
CA ALA A 166 -18.76 -13.96 5.30
C ALA A 166 -18.09 -15.34 5.28
N ASN A 167 -18.05 -16.05 6.42
CA ASN A 167 -17.43 -17.37 6.60
C ASN A 167 -16.01 -17.46 5.98
N ILE A 168 -15.20 -16.44 6.26
CA ILE A 168 -13.85 -16.31 5.71
C ILE A 168 -12.90 -17.20 6.52
N ASP A 169 -12.23 -18.14 5.86
CA ASP A 169 -11.16 -18.94 6.47
C ASP A 169 -10.02 -18.00 6.89
N THR A 170 -9.81 -17.91 8.21
CA THR A 170 -8.79 -17.07 8.85
C THR A 170 -7.41 -17.24 8.25
N GLU A 171 -7.03 -18.47 7.90
CA GLU A 171 -5.70 -18.83 7.43
C GLU A 171 -5.31 -18.09 6.14
N LYS A 172 -6.26 -17.83 5.24
CA LYS A 172 -6.00 -17.11 3.97
C LYS A 172 -5.94 -15.59 4.14
N VAL A 173 -6.54 -15.04 5.19
CA VAL A 173 -6.40 -13.61 5.52
C VAL A 173 -4.97 -13.32 5.97
N TYR A 174 -4.32 -14.28 6.65
CA TYR A 174 -2.92 -14.17 7.06
C TYR A 174 -1.92 -14.30 5.90
N GLU A 175 -2.24 -15.03 4.83
CA GLU A 175 -1.39 -15.14 3.64
C GLU A 175 -1.40 -13.89 2.75
N ILE A 176 -2.45 -13.06 2.82
CA ILE A 176 -2.52 -11.79 2.06
C ILE A 176 -1.65 -10.70 2.70
N LYS A 177 -1.20 -10.91 3.95
CA LYS A 177 -0.40 -9.98 4.72
C LYS A 177 1.04 -9.97 4.21
N ASN A 178 1.34 -9.00 3.35
CA ASN A 178 2.71 -8.47 3.24
C ASN A 178 3.06 -7.54 4.43
N TYR A 179 2.19 -7.43 5.44
CA TYR A 179 2.44 -6.66 6.65
C TYR A 179 3.22 -7.53 7.62
N ALA A 180 4.47 -7.16 7.89
CA ALA A 180 5.28 -7.70 8.98
C ALA A 180 4.80 -7.18 10.37
N GLU A 181 3.49 -6.95 10.55
CA GLU A 181 2.94 -6.53 11.84
C GLU A 181 2.66 -7.74 12.73
N SER A 182 3.08 -7.66 14.00
CA SER A 182 2.65 -8.61 15.01
C SER A 182 1.17 -8.39 15.34
N ASN A 183 0.47 -9.44 15.81
CA ASN A 183 -0.92 -9.31 16.25
C ASN A 183 -1.09 -8.24 17.35
N GLU A 184 -0.05 -8.02 18.15
CA GLU A 184 -0.03 -7.02 19.22
C GLU A 184 -0.09 -5.59 18.69
N GLN A 185 0.63 -5.26 17.60
CA GLN A 185 0.61 -3.92 17.00
C GLN A 185 -0.78 -3.58 16.43
N ILE A 186 -1.44 -4.55 15.83
CA ILE A 186 -2.82 -4.41 15.33
C ILE A 186 -3.78 -4.15 16.50
N ASP A 187 -3.66 -4.93 17.58
CA ASP A 187 -4.50 -4.75 18.77
C ASP A 187 -4.25 -3.39 19.45
N GLN A 188 -3.02 -2.90 19.50
CA GLN A 188 -2.67 -1.56 19.99
C GLN A 188 -3.33 -0.46 19.15
N ARG A 189 -3.24 -0.54 17.81
CA ARG A 189 -3.87 0.42 16.89
C ARG A 189 -5.39 0.43 17.03
N ILE A 190 -5.99 -0.74 17.14
CA ILE A 190 -7.43 -0.88 17.39
C ILE A 190 -7.82 -0.25 18.73
N ALA A 191 -7.03 -0.45 19.79
CA ALA A 191 -7.32 0.10 21.10
C ALA A 191 -7.30 1.64 21.09
N VAL A 192 -6.26 2.24 20.47
CA VAL A 192 -6.17 3.69 20.28
C VAL A 192 -7.36 4.21 19.49
N ARG A 193 -7.71 3.55 18.38
CA ARG A 193 -8.85 3.93 17.54
C ARG A 193 -10.18 3.86 18.28
N SER A 194 -10.44 2.76 18.99
CA SER A 194 -11.66 2.59 19.77
C SER A 194 -11.81 3.66 20.84
N ALA A 195 -10.71 4.07 21.48
CA ALA A 195 -10.72 5.16 22.45
C ALA A 195 -11.16 6.50 21.82
N ILE A 196 -10.67 6.81 20.61
CA ILE A 196 -11.01 8.04 19.88
C ILE A 196 -12.48 8.04 19.43
N GLU A 197 -12.95 6.92 18.87
CA GLU A 197 -14.34 6.80 18.38
C GLU A 197 -15.36 6.92 19.53
N ASN A 198 -15.03 6.34 20.68
CA ASN A 198 -15.85 6.45 21.89
C ASN A 198 -15.79 7.85 22.55
N GLY A 199 -14.92 8.75 22.08
CA GLY A 199 -14.75 10.10 22.65
C GLY A 199 -13.87 10.14 23.91
N ASN A 200 -13.22 9.03 24.26
CA ASN A 200 -12.32 8.94 25.41
C ASN A 200 -10.89 9.38 25.02
N ILE A 201 -10.75 10.66 24.67
CA ILE A 201 -9.50 11.20 24.10
C ILE A 201 -8.33 11.15 25.09
N GLU A 202 -8.59 11.33 26.39
CA GLU A 202 -7.53 11.21 27.41
C GLU A 202 -6.93 9.80 27.46
N LEU A 203 -7.79 8.78 27.34
CA LEU A 203 -7.34 7.39 27.28
C LEU A 203 -6.56 7.16 25.98
N ALA A 204 -7.03 7.71 24.86
CA ALA A 204 -6.31 7.63 23.58
C ALA A 204 -4.90 8.23 23.68
N ILE A 205 -4.73 9.41 24.29
CA ILE A 205 -3.41 10.04 24.47
C ILE A 205 -2.50 9.18 25.36
N ARG A 206 -3.03 8.59 26.43
CA ARG A 206 -2.24 7.66 27.27
C ARG A 206 -1.80 6.43 26.49
N LEU A 207 -2.71 5.78 25.78
CA LEU A 207 -2.37 4.61 24.94
C LEU A 207 -1.35 4.97 23.85
N ILE A 208 -1.45 6.17 23.26
CA ILE A 208 -0.46 6.64 22.27
C ILE A 208 0.90 6.82 22.94
N ASN A 209 0.98 7.43 24.12
CA ASN A 209 2.25 7.59 24.83
C ASN A 209 2.84 6.24 25.29
N ASP A 210 1.98 5.28 25.63
CA ASP A 210 2.40 3.95 26.10
C ASP A 210 2.90 3.07 24.93
N TYR A 211 2.22 3.10 23.78
CA TYR A 211 2.55 2.25 22.62
C TYR A 211 3.45 2.93 21.59
N TYR A 212 3.35 4.26 21.44
CA TYR A 212 4.01 5.07 20.39
C TYR A 212 4.59 6.38 20.97
N PRO A 213 5.57 6.31 21.89
CA PRO A 213 6.06 7.48 22.62
C PRO A 213 6.63 8.60 21.72
N GLU A 214 7.19 8.26 20.56
CA GLU A 214 7.78 9.25 19.63
C GLU A 214 6.74 9.91 18.70
N LEU A 215 5.52 9.37 18.60
CA LEU A 215 4.50 9.83 17.65
C LEU A 215 4.08 11.28 17.90
N ILE A 216 3.89 11.65 19.17
CA ILE A 216 3.44 12.97 19.58
C ILE A 216 4.55 14.01 19.37
N ASP A 217 5.78 13.65 19.71
CA ASP A 217 6.96 14.51 19.57
C ASP A 217 7.29 14.78 18.09
N ASN A 218 7.17 13.75 17.25
CA ASN A 218 7.42 13.85 15.80
C ASN A 218 6.29 14.60 15.07
N ASN A 219 5.05 14.57 15.59
CA ASN A 219 3.88 15.14 14.94
C ASN A 219 3.04 16.05 15.87
N ARG A 220 3.56 17.25 16.16
CA ARG A 220 2.84 18.27 16.95
C ARG A 220 1.43 18.60 16.43
N ASN A 221 1.18 18.48 15.12
CA ASN A 221 -0.16 18.68 14.54
C ASN A 221 -1.17 17.63 15.05
N ILE A 222 -0.76 16.37 15.21
CA ILE A 222 -1.62 15.29 15.69
C ILE A 222 -2.01 15.54 17.15
N TYR A 223 -1.04 15.96 17.96
CA TYR A 223 -1.29 16.33 19.35
C TYR A 223 -2.32 17.45 19.46
N PHE A 224 -2.15 18.52 18.67
CA PHE A 224 -3.11 19.61 18.62
C PHE A 224 -4.52 19.12 18.22
N LYS A 225 -4.62 18.24 17.21
CA LYS A 225 -5.91 17.67 16.78
C LYS A 225 -6.56 16.80 17.85
N LEU A 226 -5.78 16.04 18.63
CA LEU A 226 -6.27 15.30 19.79
C LEU A 226 -6.80 16.26 20.86
N GLN A 227 -6.05 17.30 21.19
CA GLN A 227 -6.49 18.33 22.16
C GLN A 227 -7.75 19.06 21.68
N GLN A 228 -7.84 19.39 20.39
CA GLN A 228 -9.03 19.98 19.79
C GLN A 228 -10.23 19.04 19.93
N GLN A 229 -10.07 17.75 19.65
CA GLN A 229 -11.15 16.78 19.84
C GLN A 229 -11.54 16.64 21.31
N GLN A 230 -10.58 16.65 22.25
CA GLN A 230 -10.89 16.64 23.68
C GLN A 230 -11.73 17.85 24.07
N LEU A 231 -11.41 19.04 23.56
CA LEU A 231 -12.21 20.25 23.78
C LEU A 231 -13.64 20.10 23.21
N ILE A 232 -13.78 19.53 22.01
CA ILE A 232 -15.10 19.24 21.41
C ILE A 232 -15.91 18.27 22.27
N GLU A 233 -15.27 17.24 22.85
CA GLU A 233 -15.94 16.30 23.76
C GLU A 233 -16.37 16.96 25.09
N LEU A 234 -15.55 17.86 25.65
CA LEU A 234 -15.93 18.65 26.84
C LEU A 234 -17.11 19.58 26.55
N ILE A 235 -17.14 20.20 25.36
CA ILE A 235 -18.26 21.04 24.90
C ILE A 235 -19.53 20.19 24.74
N ARG A 236 -19.42 18.98 24.19
CA ARG A 236 -20.56 18.06 24.04
C ARG A 236 -21.15 17.64 25.39
N ASN A 237 -20.29 17.45 26.40
CA ASN A 237 -20.72 17.08 27.75
C ASN A 237 -21.26 18.26 28.58
N HIS A 238 -21.33 19.47 28.00
CA HIS A 238 -21.71 20.72 28.68
C HIS A 238 -20.77 21.13 29.84
N ASN A 239 -19.54 20.62 29.86
CA ASN A 239 -18.52 20.97 30.86
C ASN A 239 -17.78 22.25 30.42
N ILE A 240 -18.48 23.38 30.38
CA ILE A 240 -17.97 24.67 29.86
C ILE A 240 -16.78 25.17 30.69
N GLU A 241 -16.82 25.01 32.01
CA GLU A 241 -15.75 25.48 32.91
C GLU A 241 -14.43 24.74 32.67
N GLU A 242 -14.49 23.41 32.56
CA GLU A 242 -13.32 22.57 32.26
C GLU A 242 -12.82 22.82 30.84
N ALA A 243 -13.72 22.99 29.86
CA ALA A 243 -13.38 23.32 28.48
C ALA A 243 -12.61 24.64 28.39
N LEU A 244 -13.05 25.69 29.09
CA LEU A 244 -12.39 26.99 29.13
C LEU A 244 -11.02 26.91 29.81
N LYS A 245 -10.94 26.22 30.95
CA LYS A 245 -9.67 26.02 31.65
C LYS A 245 -8.67 25.26 30.78
N PHE A 246 -9.13 24.18 30.14
CA PHE A 246 -8.33 23.38 29.22
C PHE A 246 -7.84 24.21 28.02
N ALA A 247 -8.72 25.00 27.40
CA ALA A 247 -8.33 25.90 26.31
C ALA A 247 -7.27 26.92 26.72
N GLN A 248 -7.35 27.47 27.94
CA GLN A 248 -6.38 28.44 28.44
C GLN A 248 -5.03 27.79 28.79
N GLU A 249 -5.03 26.62 29.44
CA GLU A 249 -3.82 25.95 29.91
C GLU A 249 -3.07 25.20 28.79
N GLN A 250 -3.78 24.51 27.90
CA GLN A 250 -3.19 23.56 26.96
C GLN A 250 -3.11 24.10 25.53
N LEU A 251 -4.05 24.95 25.11
CA LEU A 251 -4.10 25.52 23.75
C LEU A 251 -3.54 26.95 23.69
N GLY A 252 -3.49 27.67 24.82
CA GLY A 252 -3.02 29.06 24.90
C GLY A 252 -1.50 29.25 24.86
N VAL A 253 -0.71 28.19 25.06
CA VAL A 253 0.76 28.27 25.16
C VAL A 253 1.44 28.23 23.79
N ASP A 254 0.77 27.69 22.79
CA ASP A 254 1.32 27.45 21.45
C ASP A 254 0.92 28.55 20.45
N GLY A 255 1.40 29.77 20.68
CA GLY A 255 1.13 30.95 19.83
C GLY A 255 1.59 30.84 18.36
N ASN A 256 2.27 29.76 17.97
CA ASN A 256 2.74 29.47 16.61
C ASN A 256 2.08 28.21 15.98
N CYS A 257 1.12 27.57 16.64
CA CYS A 257 0.53 26.30 16.18
C CYS A 257 -0.62 26.51 15.18
N LEU A 258 -0.23 26.87 13.95
CA LEU A 258 -0.79 26.57 12.63
C LEU A 258 -2.30 26.64 12.28
N GLN A 259 -3.28 26.63 13.19
CA GLN A 259 -4.71 26.57 12.81
C GLN A 259 -5.62 27.39 13.76
N LEU A 260 -5.34 28.69 13.92
CA LEU A 260 -6.17 29.60 14.73
C LEU A 260 -7.65 29.57 14.32
N GLU A 261 -7.93 29.54 13.00
CA GLU A 261 -9.31 29.50 12.49
C GLU A 261 -10.09 28.28 12.99
N GLU A 262 -9.46 27.11 13.09
CA GLU A 262 -10.14 25.90 13.56
C GLU A 262 -10.38 25.94 15.07
N LEU A 263 -9.44 26.51 15.84
CA LEU A 263 -9.61 26.73 17.27
C LEU A 263 -10.71 27.76 17.55
N GLU A 264 -10.76 28.85 16.79
CA GLU A 264 -11.82 29.86 16.86
C GLU A 264 -13.19 29.24 16.56
N ARG A 265 -13.28 28.36 15.56
CA ARG A 265 -14.51 27.61 15.25
C ARG A 265 -14.93 26.69 16.40
N THR A 266 -13.98 25.99 17.02
CA THR A 266 -14.26 25.14 18.18
C THR A 266 -14.68 25.95 19.40
N LEU A 267 -14.01 27.08 19.68
CA LEU A 267 -14.35 27.98 20.79
C LEU A 267 -15.68 28.71 20.55
N ALA A 268 -16.03 29.00 19.30
CA ALA A 268 -17.33 29.58 18.96
C ALA A 268 -18.49 28.67 19.38
N LEU A 269 -18.29 27.35 19.48
CA LEU A 269 -19.31 26.43 20.00
C LEU A 269 -19.65 26.73 21.47
N LEU A 270 -18.72 27.25 22.28
CA LEU A 270 -18.96 27.64 23.67
C LEU A 270 -19.90 28.85 23.79
N ALA A 271 -20.01 29.67 22.74
CA ALA A 271 -20.87 30.85 22.74
C ALA A 271 -22.36 30.52 22.57
N PHE A 272 -22.69 29.27 22.20
CA PHE A 272 -24.06 28.82 22.01
C PHE A 272 -24.50 27.91 23.17
N GLU A 273 -25.68 28.17 23.75
CA GLU A 273 -26.28 27.32 24.78
C GLU A 273 -26.51 25.87 24.29
N LYS A 274 -26.75 25.71 22.99
CA LYS A 274 -26.83 24.41 22.31
C LYS A 274 -25.78 24.33 21.22
N PRO A 275 -24.69 23.56 21.42
CA PRO A 275 -23.61 23.44 20.45
C PRO A 275 -24.08 22.96 19.06
N GLU A 276 -25.15 22.16 19.01
CA GLU A 276 -25.77 21.64 17.78
C GLU A 276 -26.48 22.70 16.92
N THR A 277 -26.84 23.85 17.51
CA THR A 277 -27.47 24.96 16.77
C THR A 277 -26.46 25.93 16.17
N SER A 278 -25.17 25.71 16.44
CA SER A 278 -24.09 26.52 15.92
C SER A 278 -23.88 26.27 14.42
N PRO A 279 -23.45 27.27 13.63
CA PRO A 279 -22.95 27.06 12.27
C PRO A 279 -21.75 26.09 12.19
N TYR A 280 -21.13 25.75 13.32
CA TYR A 280 -20.03 24.79 13.39
C TYR A 280 -20.43 23.45 14.02
N ALA A 281 -21.74 23.14 14.07
CA ALA A 281 -22.26 21.87 14.57
C ALA A 281 -21.64 20.65 13.86
N ASP A 282 -21.14 20.83 12.62
CA ASP A 282 -20.41 19.81 11.88
C ASP A 282 -19.28 19.19 12.70
N LEU A 283 -18.55 20.00 13.49
CA LEU A 283 -17.44 19.57 14.34
C LEU A 283 -17.87 18.56 15.42
N LEU A 284 -19.15 18.52 15.78
CA LEU A 284 -19.72 17.60 16.75
C LEU A 284 -20.16 16.29 16.10
N HIS A 285 -20.04 16.10 14.79
CA HIS A 285 -20.39 14.83 14.17
C HIS A 285 -19.35 13.74 14.44
N THR A 286 -19.83 12.50 14.51
CA THR A 286 -18.99 11.29 14.63
C THR A 286 -17.96 11.18 13.50
N ALA A 287 -18.24 11.77 12.33
CA ALA A 287 -17.32 11.85 11.21
C ALA A 287 -15.96 12.48 11.58
N HIS A 288 -15.95 13.51 12.44
CA HIS A 288 -14.69 14.13 12.89
C HIS A 288 -13.84 13.18 13.73
N ARG A 289 -14.48 12.39 14.62
CA ARG A 289 -13.80 11.35 15.40
C ARG A 289 -13.20 10.28 14.51
N GLN A 290 -13.96 9.83 13.50
CA GLN A 290 -13.49 8.83 12.53
C GLN A 290 -12.32 9.35 11.69
N HIS A 291 -12.39 10.60 11.20
CA HIS A 291 -11.27 11.21 10.47
C HIS A 291 -10.02 11.36 11.33
N LEU A 292 -10.15 11.76 12.59
CA LEU A 292 -9.03 11.84 13.51
C LEU A 292 -8.41 10.46 13.75
N ALA A 293 -9.24 9.43 13.96
CA ALA A 293 -8.78 8.07 14.14
C ALA A 293 -8.01 7.54 12.92
N SER A 294 -8.53 7.74 11.70
CA SER A 294 -7.81 7.35 10.47
C SER A 294 -6.50 8.12 10.30
N ARG A 295 -6.47 9.43 10.57
CA ARG A 295 -5.23 10.23 10.50
C ARG A 295 -4.16 9.75 11.49
N ILE A 296 -4.56 9.39 12.71
CA ILE A 296 -3.64 8.85 13.72
C ILE A 296 -3.16 7.46 13.28
N ASN A 297 -4.05 6.63 12.75
CA ASN A 297 -3.72 5.32 12.21
C ASN A 297 -2.68 5.40 11.08
N GLU A 298 -2.87 6.33 10.14
CA GLU A 298 -1.91 6.61 9.06
C GLU A 298 -0.56 7.09 9.63
N ALA A 299 -0.57 7.94 10.65
CA ALA A 299 0.66 8.43 11.27
C ALA A 299 1.42 7.34 12.03
N ILE A 300 0.72 6.46 12.73
CA ILE A 300 1.34 5.29 13.39
C ILE A 300 1.99 4.40 12.34
N LEU A 301 1.29 4.12 11.23
CA LEU A 301 1.84 3.34 10.13
C LEU A 301 3.07 4.00 9.49
N LYS A 302 3.06 5.32 9.32
CA LYS A 302 4.22 6.08 8.80
C LYS A 302 5.43 5.99 9.72
N ASP A 303 5.22 6.07 11.03
CA ASP A 303 6.29 6.02 12.02
C ASP A 303 6.91 4.60 12.08
N GLN A 304 6.08 3.56 11.95
CA GLN A 304 6.53 2.16 11.99
C GLN A 304 7.18 1.64 10.70
N PHE A 305 6.65 2.03 9.53
CA PHE A 305 7.07 1.48 8.22
C PHE A 305 7.78 2.51 7.33
N GLY A 306 7.79 3.79 7.69
CA GLY A 306 8.30 4.86 6.83
C GLY A 306 7.35 5.22 5.69
N ASP A 307 7.57 6.38 5.06
CA ASP A 307 6.69 6.93 4.02
C ASP A 307 6.55 6.01 2.79
N ASP A 308 7.65 5.36 2.37
CA ASP A 308 7.72 4.55 1.14
C ASP A 308 7.09 3.15 1.28
N GLU A 309 6.99 2.62 2.51
CA GLU A 309 6.39 1.30 2.77
C GLU A 309 5.04 1.38 3.47
N THR A 310 4.48 2.59 3.68
CA THR A 310 3.15 2.75 4.29
C THR A 310 2.12 1.88 3.60
N PRO A 311 1.68 0.80 4.26
CA PRO A 311 0.97 -0.20 3.52
C PRO A 311 -0.51 0.21 3.50
N THR A 312 -0.88 0.84 2.38
CA THR A 312 -2.24 1.30 2.14
C THR A 312 -3.13 0.11 1.77
N PRO A 313 -4.39 0.09 2.25
CA PRO A 313 -5.27 -1.03 1.99
C PRO A 313 -5.48 -1.16 0.48
N LYS A 314 -5.44 -2.39 -0.05
CA LYS A 314 -5.54 -2.62 -1.50
C LYS A 314 -6.82 -2.00 -2.08
N LEU A 315 -7.90 -2.00 -1.30
CA LEU A 315 -9.17 -1.38 -1.67
C LEU A 315 -9.01 0.12 -1.95
N VAL A 316 -8.30 0.85 -1.09
CA VAL A 316 -8.06 2.30 -1.25
C VAL A 316 -7.23 2.56 -2.50
N THR A 317 -6.21 1.75 -2.76
CA THR A 317 -5.39 1.85 -3.96
C THR A 317 -6.20 1.58 -5.23
N LEU A 318 -7.09 0.58 -5.22
CA LEU A 318 -8.00 0.30 -6.33
C LEU A 318 -8.98 1.46 -6.57
N LEU A 319 -9.50 2.09 -5.52
CA LEU A 319 -10.37 3.27 -5.65
C LEU A 319 -9.62 4.49 -6.23
N LYS A 320 -8.38 4.73 -5.78
CA LYS A 320 -7.51 5.78 -6.35
C LYS A 320 -7.20 5.50 -7.83
N LEU A 321 -6.90 4.26 -8.16
CA LEU A 321 -6.66 3.83 -9.55
C LEU A 321 -7.93 3.99 -10.41
N LEU A 322 -9.10 3.67 -9.87
CA LEU A 322 -10.38 3.91 -10.54
C LEU A 322 -10.55 5.41 -10.85
N LEU A 323 -10.39 6.29 -9.87
CA LEU A 323 -10.51 7.73 -10.10
C LEU A 323 -9.50 8.23 -11.15
N TRP A 324 -8.24 7.77 -11.06
CA TRP A 324 -7.19 8.11 -12.02
C TRP A 324 -7.52 7.62 -13.44
N THR A 325 -7.94 6.36 -13.60
CA THR A 325 -8.32 5.80 -14.91
C THR A 325 -9.51 6.52 -15.52
N GLN A 326 -10.51 6.90 -14.72
CA GLN A 326 -11.63 7.73 -15.20
C GLN A 326 -11.13 9.08 -15.73
N ASN A 327 -10.26 9.76 -14.96
CA ASN A 327 -9.67 11.04 -15.37
C ASN A 327 -8.84 10.91 -16.68
N GLU A 328 -8.07 9.83 -16.82
CA GLU A 328 -7.32 9.54 -18.05
C GLU A 328 -8.23 9.27 -19.26
N LEU A 329 -9.35 8.57 -19.07
CA LEU A 329 -10.31 8.30 -20.13
C LEU A 329 -11.07 9.57 -20.55
N GLU A 330 -11.39 10.45 -19.59
CA GLU A 330 -11.94 11.79 -19.84
C GLU A 330 -10.97 12.65 -20.65
N ASN A 331 -9.69 12.69 -20.25
CA ASN A 331 -8.65 13.41 -20.98
C ASN A 331 -8.50 12.91 -22.43
N LYS A 332 -8.70 11.61 -22.65
CA LYS A 332 -8.67 10.97 -23.99
C LYS A 332 -10.00 11.01 -24.74
N LYS A 333 -11.06 11.60 -24.15
CA LYS A 333 -12.42 11.71 -24.72
C LYS A 333 -13.01 10.37 -25.18
N VAL A 334 -12.71 9.31 -24.44
CA VAL A 334 -13.27 7.98 -24.70
C VAL A 334 -14.64 7.89 -24.02
N LYS A 335 -15.63 7.30 -24.66
CA LYS A 335 -16.92 7.01 -24.02
C LYS A 335 -16.79 5.78 -23.12
N TYR A 336 -17.07 5.93 -21.84
CA TYR A 336 -17.06 4.84 -20.88
C TYR A 336 -18.12 5.04 -19.79
N THR A 337 -18.36 3.99 -19.01
CA THR A 337 -19.26 4.04 -17.86
C THR A 337 -18.50 4.60 -16.66
N LYS A 338 -18.81 5.84 -16.27
CA LYS A 338 -18.23 6.54 -15.13
C LYS A 338 -19.00 6.20 -13.86
N LEU A 339 -18.29 5.84 -12.81
CA LEU A 339 -18.81 5.83 -11.44
C LEU A 339 -18.91 7.28 -10.96
N VAL A 340 -20.13 7.74 -10.73
CA VAL A 340 -20.42 9.13 -10.32
C VAL A 340 -20.57 9.22 -8.81
N ASP A 341 -21.25 8.24 -8.20
CA ASP A 341 -21.45 8.16 -6.76
C ASP A 341 -20.72 6.93 -6.21
N LEU A 342 -19.64 7.18 -5.47
CA LEU A 342 -18.87 6.15 -4.77
C LEU A 342 -19.69 5.48 -3.65
N PRO A 343 -20.32 6.22 -2.72
CA PRO A 343 -21.20 5.66 -1.69
C PRO A 343 -22.37 4.80 -2.21
N GLN A 344 -23.05 5.24 -3.28
CA GLN A 344 -24.24 4.55 -3.79
C GLN A 344 -23.95 3.59 -4.95
N GLY A 345 -22.70 3.56 -5.45
CA GLY A 345 -22.32 2.72 -6.58
C GLY A 345 -23.04 3.08 -7.88
N THR A 346 -23.36 4.37 -8.10
CA THR A 346 -24.13 4.76 -9.30
C THR A 346 -23.22 5.05 -10.49
N PHE A 347 -23.63 4.52 -11.63
CA PHE A 347 -22.91 4.63 -12.88
C PHE A 347 -23.66 5.54 -13.86
N ALA A 348 -22.93 6.43 -14.53
CA ALA A 348 -23.43 7.23 -15.65
C ALA A 348 -22.53 7.02 -16.87
N SER A 349 -23.05 7.24 -18.07
CA SER A 349 -22.20 7.31 -19.27
C SER A 349 -21.43 8.62 -19.25
N SER A 350 -20.12 8.58 -19.53
CA SER A 350 -19.32 9.78 -19.75
C SER A 350 -19.82 10.50 -21.02
N GLU A 351 -20.03 11.81 -20.94
CA GLU A 351 -20.48 12.64 -22.07
C GLU A 351 -19.46 12.73 -23.21
#